data_AF-X8AAI0-F1
#
_entry.id   AF-X8AAI0-F1
#
_cell.length_a   1.000
_cell.length_b   1.000
_cell.length_c   1.000
_cell.angle_alpha   90.00
_cell.angle_beta   90.00
_cell.angle_gamma   90.00
#
_symmetry.space_group_name_H-M   'P 1'
#
loop_
_entity.id
_entity.type
_entity.pdbx_description
1 polymer ?
#
loop_
_entity_poly.entity_id
_entity_poly.type
_entity_poly.pdbx_seq_one_letter_code
_entity_poly.pdbx_strand_id
1 'polypeptide(L)'
;MFFAKKANKAGCWLPVCAESGAGVDVASSAELVHALAHGVRGRDIVVTGPAKSEHLLWLGARHGCLIAVDALDELDRVMALAGKADGVRILLRVLPEVNPDSRFGLDPADLDIALKRCAHQRSRLSMEGFSFHLNGYEVKPRAQLAAQLVDRLVQARADGLAATSISIGGGFAVSYLDADTWTRFLRDHRETDFHSRKTFSHFYPYHQAPTGADMLSAILASETDCGTSTVGEKLAASGTKLLLEPGRALLHGAGFTVFPSRGLSGEAITGSSPLTG
;
A
#
# COMPACT_ATOMS: atom_id res chain seq x y z
N MET A 1 -9.68 3.16 -6.07
CA MET A 1 -8.27 3.52 -5.81
C MET A 1 -8.23 4.45 -4.61
N PHE A 2 -7.29 4.25 -3.69
CA PHE A 2 -7.09 5.08 -2.51
C PHE A 2 -5.68 5.70 -2.57
N PHE A 3 -5.57 7.02 -2.58
CA PHE A 3 -4.27 7.68 -2.54
C PHE A 3 -3.62 7.51 -1.17
N ALA A 4 -2.42 6.92 -1.12
CA ALA A 4 -1.69 6.72 0.14
C ALA A 4 -1.13 8.04 0.68
N LYS A 5 -1.83 8.63 1.65
CA LYS A 5 -1.55 9.98 2.15
C LYS A 5 -0.14 10.13 2.73
N LYS A 6 0.38 9.08 3.35
CA LYS A 6 1.76 9.00 3.88
C LYS A 6 2.84 9.32 2.84
N ALA A 7 2.56 9.16 1.55
CA ALA A 7 3.51 9.45 0.47
C ALA A 7 3.70 10.96 0.22
N ASN A 8 2.69 11.79 0.51
CA ASN A 8 2.83 13.25 0.47
C ASN A 8 1.86 13.92 1.46
N LYS A 9 2.41 14.66 2.43
CA LYS A 9 1.65 15.32 3.49
C LYS A 9 0.90 16.58 3.04
N ALA A 10 1.15 17.10 1.85
CA ALA A 10 0.43 18.25 1.31
C ALA A 10 -1.08 18.01 1.22
N GLY A 11 -1.87 19.03 1.57
CA GLY A 11 -3.34 19.00 1.51
C GLY A 11 -3.89 19.13 0.09
N CYS A 12 -3.12 19.68 -0.85
CA CYS A 12 -3.56 19.96 -2.22
C CYS A 12 -4.06 18.73 -3.01
N TRP A 13 -3.62 17.52 -2.64
CA TRP A 13 -4.07 16.28 -3.29
C TRP A 13 -5.45 15.80 -2.81
N LEU A 14 -5.89 16.24 -1.63
CA LEU A 14 -7.12 15.73 -1.01
C LEU A 14 -8.40 16.22 -1.73
N PRO A 15 -8.54 17.51 -2.11
CA PRO A 15 -9.66 17.96 -2.93
C PRO A 15 -9.72 17.22 -4.27
N VAL A 16 -8.57 16.96 -4.90
CA VAL A 16 -8.51 16.22 -6.16
C VAL A 16 -9.04 14.79 -5.99
N CYS A 17 -8.73 14.13 -4.86
CA CYS A 17 -9.32 12.83 -4.54
C CYS A 17 -10.85 12.93 -4.40
N ALA A 18 -11.34 13.90 -3.61
CA ALA A 18 -12.76 14.11 -3.36
C ALA A 18 -13.57 14.39 -4.65
N GLU A 19 -13.01 15.21 -5.55
CA GLU A 19 -13.65 15.59 -6.82
C GLU A 19 -13.63 14.48 -7.87
N SER A 20 -12.54 13.71 -7.94
CA SER A 20 -12.40 12.59 -8.91
C SER A 20 -13.09 11.30 -8.47
N GLY A 21 -13.61 11.24 -7.25
CA GLY A 21 -14.16 10.01 -6.67
C GLY A 21 -13.09 8.98 -6.27
N ALA A 22 -11.81 9.38 -6.21
CA ALA A 22 -10.77 8.59 -5.59
C ALA A 22 -10.88 8.64 -4.06
N GLY A 23 -10.47 7.57 -3.40
CA GLY A 23 -10.39 7.52 -1.95
C GLY A 23 -9.03 7.95 -1.40
N VAL A 24 -8.87 7.89 -0.08
CA VAL A 24 -7.59 8.15 0.60
C VAL A 24 -7.27 7.02 1.56
N ASP A 25 -6.03 6.52 1.52
CA ASP A 25 -5.46 5.64 2.53
C ASP A 25 -4.78 6.48 3.62
N VAL A 26 -5.23 6.31 4.86
CA VAL A 26 -4.74 7.03 6.04
C VAL A 26 -4.13 6.09 7.07
N ALA A 27 -3.11 6.57 7.77
CA ALA A 27 -2.40 5.82 8.79
C ALA A 27 -2.51 6.42 10.21
N SER A 28 -3.19 7.55 10.38
CA SER A 28 -3.34 8.21 11.68
C SER A 28 -4.64 9.02 11.77
N SER A 29 -5.06 9.36 12.99
CA SER A 29 -6.22 10.23 13.21
C SER A 29 -6.01 11.61 12.60
N ALA A 30 -4.79 12.15 12.64
CA ALA A 30 -4.46 13.43 12.01
C ALA A 30 -4.66 13.38 10.48
N GLU A 31 -4.24 12.30 9.83
CA GLU A 31 -4.46 12.12 8.39
C GLU A 31 -5.96 11.94 8.06
N LEU A 32 -6.69 11.19 8.88
CA LEU A 32 -8.14 10.99 8.72
C LEU A 32 -8.90 12.33 8.85
N VAL A 33 -8.65 13.09 9.92
CA VAL A 33 -9.24 14.43 10.13
C VAL A 33 -8.88 15.36 8.96
N HIS A 34 -7.63 15.32 8.50
CA HIS A 34 -7.18 16.15 7.39
C HIS A 34 -7.91 15.80 6.07
N ALA A 35 -8.10 14.51 5.78
CA ALA A 35 -8.86 14.03 4.62
C ALA A 35 -10.33 14.48 4.68
N LEU A 36 -10.99 14.29 5.83
CA LEU A 36 -12.37 14.75 6.04
C LEU A 36 -12.50 16.27 5.86
N ALA A 37 -11.56 17.05 6.42
CA ALA A 37 -11.55 18.50 6.33
C ALA A 37 -11.40 19.03 4.89
N HIS A 38 -10.89 18.20 3.97
CA HIS A 38 -10.74 18.53 2.54
C HIS A 38 -11.81 17.86 1.66
N GLY A 39 -12.93 17.42 2.24
CA GLY A 39 -14.11 16.96 1.50
C GLY A 39 -14.09 15.47 1.13
N VAL A 40 -13.06 14.72 1.50
CA VAL A 40 -13.06 13.26 1.32
C VAL A 40 -14.08 12.65 2.28
N ARG A 41 -15.05 11.90 1.76
CA ARG A 41 -16.09 11.28 2.60
C ARG A 41 -15.48 10.10 3.35
N GLY A 42 -15.94 9.84 4.57
CA GLY A 42 -15.43 8.73 5.38
C GLY A 42 -15.54 7.36 4.69
N ARG A 43 -16.61 7.11 3.93
CA ARG A 43 -16.77 5.88 3.12
C ARG A 43 -15.73 5.69 2.01
N ASP A 44 -15.10 6.79 1.59
CA ASP A 44 -14.03 6.84 0.60
C ASP A 44 -12.64 6.86 1.27
N ILE A 45 -12.55 6.60 2.58
CA ILE A 45 -11.30 6.47 3.32
C ILE A 45 -11.08 5.00 3.71
N VAL A 46 -9.86 4.52 3.50
CA VAL A 46 -9.36 3.26 4.05
C VAL A 46 -8.32 3.55 5.12
N VAL A 47 -8.36 2.82 6.23
CA VAL A 47 -7.42 2.94 7.34
C VAL A 47 -6.51 1.73 7.36
N THR A 48 -5.30 1.85 6.80
CA THR A 48 -4.30 0.76 6.74
C THR A 48 -3.09 0.97 7.64
N GLY A 49 -3.06 2.10 8.36
CA GLY A 49 -1.99 2.38 9.32
C GLY A 49 -1.80 1.24 10.32
N PRO A 50 -0.54 0.89 10.65
CA PRO A 50 -0.27 -0.10 11.68
C PRO A 50 -0.66 0.41 13.07
N ALA A 51 -0.88 -0.51 14.00
CA ALA A 51 -1.05 -0.24 15.44
C ALA A 51 -2.07 0.89 15.70
N LYS A 52 -3.32 0.70 15.24
CA LYS A 52 -4.32 1.77 15.27
C LYS A 52 -4.72 2.08 16.71
N SER A 53 -4.60 3.36 17.07
CA SER A 53 -5.06 3.87 18.36
C SER A 53 -6.57 3.76 18.51
N GLU A 54 -7.06 3.71 19.75
CA GLU A 54 -8.50 3.77 20.06
C GLU A 54 -9.19 4.93 19.35
N HIS A 55 -8.56 6.10 19.36
CA HIS A 55 -9.11 7.30 18.74
C HIS A 55 -9.24 7.15 17.22
N LEU A 56 -8.25 6.53 16.56
CA LEU A 56 -8.32 6.25 15.11
C LEU A 56 -9.41 5.24 14.78
N LEU A 57 -9.51 4.14 15.54
CA LEU A 57 -10.54 3.13 15.34
C LEU A 57 -11.94 3.71 15.53
N TRP A 58 -12.14 4.45 16.62
CA TRP A 58 -13.41 5.12 16.91
C TRP A 58 -13.79 6.10 15.80
N LEU A 59 -12.85 6.94 15.35
CA LEU A 59 -13.11 7.93 14.31
C LEU A 59 -13.43 7.25 12.96
N GLY A 60 -12.66 6.23 12.59
CA GLY A 60 -12.89 5.44 11.39
C GLY A 60 -14.27 4.78 11.39
N ALA A 61 -14.64 4.12 12.49
CA ALA A 61 -15.96 3.52 12.67
C ALA A 61 -17.07 4.57 12.59
N ARG A 62 -16.90 5.71 13.26
CA ARG A 62 -17.89 6.80 13.32
C ARG A 62 -18.19 7.42 11.95
N HIS A 63 -17.18 7.49 11.08
CA HIS A 63 -17.31 8.07 9.74
C HIS A 63 -17.53 7.04 8.62
N GLY A 64 -17.68 5.75 8.96
CA GLY A 64 -17.94 4.68 7.98
C GLY A 64 -16.74 4.36 7.09
N CYS A 65 -15.52 4.57 7.60
CA CYS A 65 -14.28 4.20 6.93
C CYS A 65 -14.14 2.68 6.84
N LEU A 66 -13.37 2.23 5.84
CA LEU A 66 -12.97 0.83 5.73
C LEU A 66 -11.69 0.60 6.55
N ILE A 67 -11.75 -0.20 7.61
CA ILE A 67 -10.61 -0.42 8.52
C ILE A 67 -9.93 -1.75 8.17
N ALA A 68 -8.67 -1.73 7.78
CA ALA A 68 -7.90 -2.96 7.57
C ALA A 68 -7.36 -3.46 8.92
N VAL A 69 -7.90 -4.56 9.42
CA VAL A 69 -7.57 -5.12 10.74
C VAL A 69 -6.28 -5.94 10.65
N ASP A 70 -5.29 -5.59 11.47
CA ASP A 70 -3.96 -6.20 11.46
C ASP A 70 -3.78 -7.36 12.44
N ALA A 71 -4.62 -7.46 13.49
CA ALA A 71 -4.47 -8.42 14.59
C ALA A 71 -5.82 -8.71 15.30
N LEU A 72 -5.89 -9.83 16.04
CA LEU A 72 -7.12 -10.25 16.73
C LEU A 72 -7.56 -9.30 17.85
N ASP A 73 -6.63 -8.73 18.60
CA ASP A 73 -6.92 -7.74 19.64
C ASP A 73 -7.48 -6.44 19.02
N GLU A 74 -6.99 -6.05 17.84
CA GLU A 74 -7.56 -4.94 17.06
C GLU A 74 -8.99 -5.26 16.57
N LEU A 75 -9.25 -6.49 16.14
CA LEU A 75 -10.60 -6.93 15.77
C LEU A 75 -11.57 -6.79 16.95
N ASP A 76 -11.16 -7.20 18.15
CA ASP A 76 -11.99 -7.12 19.35
C ASP A 76 -12.32 -5.67 19.71
N ARG A 77 -11.34 -4.76 19.58
CA ARG A 77 -11.53 -3.31 19.77
C ARG A 77 -12.48 -2.73 18.74
N VAL A 78 -12.36 -3.11 17.46
CA VAL A 78 -13.30 -2.69 16.41
C VAL A 78 -14.72 -3.21 16.67
N MET A 79 -14.87 -4.46 17.09
CA MET A 79 -16.17 -5.05 17.45
C MET A 79 -16.84 -4.32 18.62
N ALA A 80 -16.06 -3.84 19.59
CA ALA A 80 -16.57 -3.07 20.72
C ALA A 80 -17.11 -1.69 20.30
N LEU A 81 -16.62 -1.14 19.19
CA LEU A 81 -17.07 0.15 18.64
C LEU A 81 -18.35 0.03 17.79
N ALA A 82 -18.74 -1.19 17.40
CA ALA A 82 -19.90 -1.40 16.55
C ALA A 82 -21.22 -1.06 17.27
N GLY A 83 -21.91 -0.03 16.76
CA GLY A 83 -23.24 0.36 17.21
C GLY A 83 -24.38 -0.51 16.63
N LYS A 84 -25.63 -0.11 16.88
CA LYS A 84 -26.83 -0.81 16.35
C LYS A 84 -27.13 -0.52 14.87
N ALA A 85 -26.49 0.47 14.25
CA ALA A 85 -26.74 0.86 12.86
C ALA A 85 -25.48 0.73 11.99
N ASP A 86 -25.67 0.18 10.79
CA ASP A 86 -24.77 0.03 9.63
C ASP A 86 -23.45 -0.75 9.79
N GLY A 87 -23.06 -1.14 11.01
CA GLY A 87 -21.91 -1.99 11.28
C GLY A 87 -20.55 -1.37 10.89
N VAL A 88 -19.46 -1.82 11.52
CA VAL A 88 -18.12 -1.33 11.16
C VAL A 88 -17.60 -2.09 9.95
N ARG A 89 -17.16 -1.34 8.92
CA ARG A 89 -16.62 -1.90 7.68
C ARG A 89 -15.16 -2.27 7.87
N ILE A 90 -14.81 -3.53 7.61
CA ILE A 90 -13.45 -4.03 7.81
C ILE A 90 -12.91 -4.82 6.63
N LEU A 91 -11.59 -4.79 6.46
CA LEU A 91 -10.82 -5.82 5.76
C LEU A 91 -10.03 -6.61 6.80
N LEU A 92 -9.83 -7.91 6.58
CA LEU A 92 -8.85 -8.68 7.34
C LEU A 92 -7.52 -8.64 6.59
N ARG A 93 -6.47 -8.08 7.20
CA ARG A 93 -5.14 -8.07 6.58
C ARG A 93 -4.48 -9.42 6.78
N VAL A 94 -4.06 -10.05 5.69
CA VAL A 94 -3.37 -11.34 5.70
C VAL A 94 -1.88 -11.11 5.78
N LEU A 95 -1.21 -11.86 6.64
CA LEU A 95 0.25 -11.93 6.72
C LEU A 95 0.78 -12.73 5.51
N PRO A 96 1.54 -12.12 4.59
CA PRO A 96 2.09 -12.83 3.44
C PRO A 96 3.22 -13.76 3.86
N GLU A 97 3.24 -14.99 3.33
CA GLU A 97 4.33 -15.95 3.56
C GLU A 97 5.71 -15.43 3.11
N VAL A 98 5.74 -14.58 2.08
CA VAL A 98 6.97 -13.94 1.58
C VAL A 98 7.53 -12.87 2.53
N ASN A 99 6.77 -12.45 3.55
CA ASN A 99 7.18 -11.47 4.55
C ASN A 99 6.80 -11.93 5.97
N PRO A 100 7.32 -13.08 6.44
CA PRO A 100 6.89 -13.72 7.69
C PRO A 100 7.28 -12.92 8.94
N ASP A 101 8.32 -12.10 8.86
CA ASP A 101 8.79 -11.25 9.97
C ASP A 101 7.96 -9.96 10.14
N SER A 102 6.95 -9.74 9.30
CA SER A 102 6.04 -8.61 9.46
C SER A 102 5.25 -8.75 10.76
N ARG A 103 5.23 -7.67 11.55
CA ARG A 103 4.43 -7.57 12.79
C ARG A 103 2.95 -7.25 12.52
N PHE A 104 2.57 -7.13 11.25
CA PHE A 104 1.24 -6.71 10.81
C PHE A 104 0.64 -7.75 9.87
N GLY A 105 -0.64 -8.05 10.08
CA GLY A 105 -1.39 -9.06 9.35
C GLY A 105 -1.64 -10.29 10.22
N LEU A 106 -2.78 -10.92 9.97
CA LEU A 106 -3.20 -12.16 10.60
C LEU A 106 -2.48 -13.32 9.90
N ASP A 107 -1.80 -14.14 10.69
CA ASP A 107 -1.31 -15.43 10.21
C ASP A 107 -2.49 -16.38 9.89
N PRO A 108 -2.25 -17.56 9.29
CA PRO A 108 -3.34 -18.46 8.92
C PRO A 108 -4.26 -18.87 10.08
N ALA A 109 -3.73 -19.07 11.29
CA ALA A 109 -4.52 -19.47 12.45
C ALA A 109 -5.38 -18.32 12.97
N ASP A 110 -4.79 -17.14 13.09
CA ASP A 110 -5.48 -15.92 13.50
C ASP A 110 -6.53 -15.49 12.47
N LEU A 111 -6.27 -15.68 11.18
CA LEU A 111 -7.21 -15.38 10.10
C LEU A 111 -8.48 -16.25 10.22
N ASP A 112 -8.32 -17.55 10.48
CA ASP A 112 -9.45 -18.46 10.67
C ASP A 112 -10.28 -18.09 11.92
N ILE A 113 -9.62 -17.65 13.00
CA ILE A 113 -10.30 -17.14 14.20
C ILE A 113 -11.06 -15.85 13.87
N ALA A 114 -10.44 -14.91 13.16
CA ALA A 114 -11.03 -13.64 12.76
C ALA A 114 -12.28 -13.85 11.88
N LEU A 115 -12.20 -14.77 10.91
CA LEU A 115 -13.33 -15.14 10.03
C LEU A 115 -14.51 -15.67 10.85
N LYS A 116 -14.26 -16.59 11.79
CA LYS A 116 -15.29 -17.11 12.69
C LYS A 116 -15.91 -15.98 13.52
N ARG A 117 -15.11 -15.08 14.10
CA ARG A 117 -15.63 -13.93 14.87
C ARG A 117 -16.49 -13.01 14.02
N CYS A 118 -16.05 -12.69 12.81
CA CYS A 118 -16.83 -11.89 11.85
C CYS A 118 -18.18 -12.56 11.54
N ALA A 119 -18.18 -13.88 11.32
CA ALA A 119 -19.39 -14.64 11.04
C ALA A 119 -20.36 -14.70 12.23
N HIS A 120 -19.89 -14.59 13.47
CA HIS A 120 -20.77 -14.49 14.65
C HIS A 120 -21.30 -13.06 14.86
N GLN A 121 -20.62 -12.05 14.32
CA GLN A 121 -20.90 -10.63 14.56
C GLN A 121 -21.41 -9.90 13.30
N ARG A 122 -22.04 -10.61 12.36
CA ARG A 122 -22.49 -10.04 11.06
C ARG A 122 -23.48 -8.88 11.19
N SER A 123 -24.18 -8.76 12.32
CA SER A 123 -25.08 -7.63 12.61
C SER A 123 -24.34 -6.36 13.06
N ARG A 124 -23.05 -6.49 13.41
CA ARG A 124 -22.19 -5.43 13.95
C ARG A 124 -21.02 -5.11 13.04
N LEU A 125 -20.62 -6.04 12.18
CA LEU A 125 -19.50 -5.89 11.27
C LEU A 125 -19.92 -6.17 9.83
N SER A 126 -19.40 -5.36 8.92
CA SER A 126 -19.35 -5.67 7.49
C SER A 126 -17.92 -6.06 7.15
N MET A 127 -17.64 -7.36 7.15
CA MET A 127 -16.37 -7.90 6.67
C MET A 127 -16.38 -7.84 5.13
N GLU A 128 -15.74 -6.82 4.57
CA GLU A 128 -15.75 -6.54 3.13
C GLU A 128 -14.71 -7.37 2.36
N GLY A 129 -13.78 -8.02 3.04
CA GLY A 129 -12.86 -8.98 2.42
C GLY A 129 -11.46 -8.89 3.01
N PHE A 130 -10.45 -8.99 2.14
CA PHE A 130 -9.06 -9.15 2.55
C PHE A 130 -8.15 -8.02 2.08
N SER A 131 -7.05 -7.82 2.78
CA SER A 131 -5.97 -6.94 2.34
C SER A 131 -4.62 -7.59 2.57
N PHE A 132 -3.59 -7.14 1.87
CA PHE A 132 -2.21 -7.51 2.19
C PHE A 132 -1.25 -6.42 1.74
N HIS A 133 -0.02 -6.49 2.25
CA HIS A 133 1.06 -5.59 1.86
C HIS A 133 2.32 -6.40 1.65
N LEU A 134 3.00 -6.19 0.52
CA LEU A 134 4.29 -6.79 0.25
C LEU A 134 5.38 -5.74 0.32
N ASN A 135 6.50 -6.07 0.96
CA ASN A 135 7.68 -5.20 0.99
C ASN A 135 8.38 -5.14 -0.38
N GLY A 136 8.15 -6.15 -1.23
CA GLY A 136 8.76 -6.29 -2.55
C GLY A 136 7.98 -5.63 -3.70
N TYR A 137 8.68 -5.42 -4.80
CA TYR A 137 8.18 -4.78 -6.03
C TYR A 137 7.93 -5.79 -7.16
N GLU A 138 8.08 -7.08 -6.89
CA GLU A 138 7.82 -8.11 -7.88
C GLU A 138 6.31 -8.25 -8.16
N VAL A 139 5.99 -8.51 -9.42
CA VAL A 139 4.61 -8.73 -9.89
C VAL A 139 4.06 -10.05 -9.37
N LYS A 140 4.82 -11.13 -9.55
CA LYS A 140 4.37 -12.51 -9.33
C LYS A 140 3.86 -12.78 -7.90
N PRO A 141 4.59 -12.43 -6.81
CA PRO A 141 4.09 -12.68 -5.46
C PRO A 141 2.78 -11.93 -5.15
N ARG A 142 2.62 -10.72 -5.70
CA ARG A 142 1.39 -9.92 -5.53
C ARG A 142 0.22 -10.53 -6.29
N ALA A 143 0.45 -10.99 -7.51
CA ALA A 143 -0.57 -11.66 -8.32
C ALA A 143 -1.04 -12.98 -7.68
N GLN A 144 -0.10 -13.82 -7.24
CA GLN A 144 -0.41 -15.11 -6.61
C GLN A 144 -1.23 -14.94 -5.34
N LEU A 145 -0.81 -14.05 -4.43
CA LEU A 145 -1.55 -13.81 -3.19
C LEU A 145 -2.94 -13.21 -3.47
N ALA A 146 -3.06 -12.29 -4.44
CA ALA A 146 -4.37 -11.77 -4.85
C ALA A 146 -5.29 -12.90 -5.34
N ALA A 147 -4.80 -13.80 -6.20
CA ALA A 147 -5.57 -14.94 -6.71
C ALA A 147 -6.05 -15.89 -5.61
N GLN A 148 -5.18 -16.19 -4.63
CA GLN A 148 -5.51 -17.05 -3.49
C GLN A 148 -6.56 -16.41 -2.59
N LEU A 149 -6.48 -15.09 -2.38
CA LEU A 149 -7.47 -14.36 -1.58
C LEU A 149 -8.82 -14.26 -2.28
N VAL A 150 -8.90 -14.34 -3.62
CA VAL A 150 -10.19 -14.45 -4.31
C VAL A 150 -10.89 -15.76 -3.93
N ASP A 151 -10.18 -16.89 -3.87
CA ASP A 151 -10.79 -18.16 -3.47
C ASP A 151 -11.30 -18.10 -2.04
N ARG A 152 -10.49 -17.56 -1.13
CA ARG A 152 -10.92 -17.35 0.26
C ARG A 152 -12.09 -16.39 0.38
N LEU A 153 -12.17 -15.37 -0.47
CA LEU A 153 -13.27 -14.41 -0.50
C LEU A 153 -14.58 -15.06 -0.96
N VAL A 154 -14.51 -15.93 -1.97
CA VAL A 154 -15.66 -16.73 -2.41
C VAL A 154 -16.15 -17.64 -1.28
N GLN A 155 -15.23 -18.30 -0.55
CA GLN A 155 -15.61 -19.12 0.61
C GLN A 155 -16.24 -18.27 1.74
N ALA A 156 -15.63 -17.14 2.08
CA ALA A 156 -16.16 -16.23 3.10
C ALA A 156 -17.58 -15.74 2.75
N ARG A 157 -17.85 -15.51 1.46
CA ARG A 157 -19.19 -15.16 0.97
C ARG A 157 -20.18 -16.32 1.14
N ALA A 158 -19.76 -17.56 0.86
CA ALA A 158 -20.57 -18.75 1.10
C ALA A 158 -20.92 -18.93 2.60
N ASP A 159 -20.04 -18.49 3.50
CA ASP A 159 -20.25 -18.49 4.96
C ASP A 159 -21.12 -17.31 5.46
N GLY A 160 -21.66 -16.51 4.53
CA GLY A 160 -22.59 -15.41 4.79
C GLY A 160 -21.94 -14.07 5.14
N LEU A 161 -20.64 -13.90 4.92
CA LEU A 161 -19.96 -12.61 5.05
C LEU A 161 -20.17 -11.75 3.79
N ALA A 162 -20.02 -10.42 3.91
CA ALA A 162 -20.18 -9.52 2.77
C ALA A 162 -19.13 -9.81 1.67
N ALA A 163 -17.85 -9.91 2.06
CA ALA A 163 -16.75 -10.44 1.24
C ALA A 163 -16.80 -9.99 -0.24
N THR A 164 -16.61 -8.69 -0.45
CA THR A 164 -16.78 -7.99 -1.73
C THR A 164 -15.48 -7.51 -2.36
N SER A 165 -14.40 -7.36 -1.58
CA SER A 165 -13.21 -6.61 -1.98
C SER A 165 -11.90 -7.27 -1.57
N ILE A 166 -10.87 -7.08 -2.40
CA ILE A 166 -9.47 -7.39 -2.06
C ILE A 166 -8.64 -6.12 -2.23
N SER A 167 -7.87 -5.74 -1.22
CA SER A 167 -6.81 -4.74 -1.35
C SER A 167 -5.46 -5.40 -1.58
N ILE A 168 -4.79 -5.06 -2.68
CA ILE A 168 -3.41 -5.49 -2.96
C ILE A 168 -2.38 -4.45 -2.47
N GLY A 169 -2.84 -3.46 -1.70
CA GLY A 169 -2.02 -2.41 -1.13
C GLY A 169 -1.39 -1.49 -2.16
N GLY A 170 -0.28 -0.86 -1.75
CA GLY A 170 0.59 -0.07 -2.61
C GLY A 170 1.79 -0.86 -3.13
N GLY A 171 2.95 -0.22 -3.20
CA GLY A 171 4.18 -0.85 -3.69
C GLY A 171 4.29 -0.90 -5.22
N PHE A 172 3.48 -0.11 -5.92
CA PHE A 172 3.68 0.16 -7.35
C PHE A 172 4.99 0.92 -7.53
N ALA A 173 5.94 0.27 -8.19
CA ALA A 173 7.28 0.81 -8.37
C ALA A 173 7.31 2.01 -9.31
N VAL A 174 8.41 2.74 -9.26
CA VAL A 174 8.77 3.86 -10.11
C VAL A 174 10.22 3.68 -10.51
N SER A 175 10.54 3.92 -11.78
CA SER A 175 11.93 3.89 -12.27
C SER A 175 12.47 5.32 -12.31
N TYR A 176 13.54 5.57 -11.56
CA TYR A 176 14.27 6.84 -11.54
C TYR A 176 15.53 6.81 -12.40
N LEU A 177 16.06 5.61 -12.65
CA LEU A 177 17.26 5.35 -13.45
C LEU A 177 16.94 4.39 -14.60
N ASP A 178 17.80 4.39 -15.61
CA ASP A 178 17.86 3.32 -16.60
C ASP A 178 18.48 2.04 -16.01
N ALA A 179 18.27 0.91 -16.69
CA ALA A 179 18.68 -0.41 -16.24
C ALA A 179 20.20 -0.54 -16.06
N ASP A 180 20.98 0.03 -16.97
CA ASP A 180 22.44 -0.08 -16.97
C ASP A 180 23.04 0.73 -15.83
N THR A 181 22.54 1.94 -15.60
CA THR A 181 22.96 2.79 -14.48
C THR A 181 22.63 2.14 -13.14
N TRP A 182 21.44 1.55 -12.99
CA TRP A 182 21.08 0.85 -11.76
C TRP A 182 21.94 -0.39 -11.51
N THR A 183 22.17 -1.20 -12.55
CA THR A 183 23.01 -2.39 -12.46
C THR A 183 24.46 -2.04 -12.09
N ARG A 184 25.01 -0.98 -12.68
CA ARG A 184 26.34 -0.47 -12.32
C ARG A 184 26.40 -0.03 -10.86
N PHE A 185 25.41 0.71 -10.37
CA PHE A 185 25.35 1.11 -8.96
C PHE A 185 25.36 -0.09 -8.02
N LEU A 186 24.51 -1.10 -8.26
CA LEU A 186 24.46 -2.29 -7.41
C LEU A 186 25.79 -3.05 -7.35
N ARG A 187 26.52 -3.09 -8.46
CA ARG A 187 27.84 -3.73 -8.54
C ARG A 187 28.94 -2.92 -7.87
N ASP A 188 28.93 -1.60 -8.06
CA ASP A 188 30.12 -0.77 -7.82
C ASP A 188 30.03 0.10 -6.56
N HIS A 189 28.86 0.23 -5.92
CA HIS A 189 28.70 1.09 -4.75
C HIS A 189 29.62 0.69 -3.58
N ARG A 190 30.11 1.70 -2.88
CA ARG A 190 31.03 1.55 -1.74
C ARG A 190 30.50 2.31 -0.53
N GLU A 191 30.98 1.96 0.65
CA GLU A 191 30.65 2.71 1.88
C GLU A 191 31.01 4.21 1.76
N THR A 192 32.06 4.54 1.00
CA THR A 192 32.52 5.92 0.76
C THR A 192 31.52 6.77 -0.02
N ASP A 193 30.59 6.14 -0.73
CA ASP A 193 29.54 6.84 -1.48
C ASP A 193 28.44 7.36 -0.55
N PHE A 194 28.40 6.89 0.70
CA PHE A 194 27.41 7.27 1.68
C PHE A 194 28.01 8.13 2.79
N HIS A 195 27.24 9.14 3.22
CA HIS A 195 27.60 9.93 4.39
C HIS A 195 27.85 9.02 5.60
N SER A 196 28.85 9.34 6.41
CA SER A 196 29.29 8.55 7.58
C SER A 196 29.77 7.11 7.28
N ARG A 197 30.12 6.79 6.03
CA ARG A 197 30.62 5.45 5.63
C ARG A 197 29.69 4.30 6.02
N LYS A 198 28.39 4.53 5.87
CA LYS A 198 27.38 3.51 6.18
C LYS A 198 27.30 2.50 5.05
N THR A 199 27.04 1.25 5.42
CA THR A 199 26.70 0.18 4.50
C THR A 199 25.20 -0.09 4.56
N PHE A 200 24.60 -0.35 3.41
CA PHE A 200 23.19 -0.69 3.28
C PHE A 200 23.07 -2.01 2.52
N SER A 201 22.25 -2.93 3.02
CA SER A 201 21.99 -4.21 2.35
C SER A 201 20.78 -4.18 1.42
N HIS A 202 19.96 -3.12 1.53
CA HIS A 202 18.72 -2.99 0.76
C HIS A 202 18.54 -1.56 0.28
N PHE A 203 18.09 -1.44 -0.96
CA PHE A 203 17.75 -0.19 -1.59
C PHE A 203 16.35 -0.28 -2.17
N TYR A 204 15.68 0.87 -2.29
CA TYR A 204 14.59 0.98 -3.23
C TYR A 204 15.11 0.64 -4.64
N PRO A 205 14.39 -0.12 -5.48
CA PRO A 205 14.84 -0.40 -6.84
C PRO A 205 14.73 0.87 -7.68
N TYR A 206 15.83 1.63 -7.78
CA TYR A 206 15.84 2.87 -8.56
C TYR A 206 15.66 2.62 -10.07
N HIS A 207 15.82 1.37 -10.53
CA HIS A 207 15.24 0.88 -11.77
C HIS A 207 14.35 -0.35 -11.49
N GLN A 208 13.17 -0.37 -12.10
CA GLN A 208 12.21 -1.49 -12.08
C GLN A 208 11.40 -1.46 -13.36
N ALA A 209 11.01 -2.64 -13.87
CA ALA A 209 9.99 -2.78 -14.90
C ALA A 209 9.15 -4.05 -14.63
N PRO A 210 7.84 -4.04 -14.88
CA PRO A 210 7.00 -2.87 -15.18
C PRO A 210 6.81 -1.94 -13.95
N THR A 211 6.29 -0.73 -14.15
CA THR A 211 6.04 0.28 -13.09
C THR A 211 4.63 0.84 -13.16
N GLY A 212 4.17 1.53 -12.10
CA GLY A 212 2.89 2.24 -12.10
C GLY A 212 1.71 1.42 -12.62
N ALA A 213 1.02 1.94 -13.63
CA ALA A 213 -0.14 1.28 -14.25
C ALA A 213 0.24 0.01 -15.01
N ASP A 214 1.40 -0.04 -15.68
CA ASP A 214 1.87 -1.25 -16.39
C ASP A 214 2.12 -2.39 -15.41
N MET A 215 2.57 -2.07 -14.19
CA MET A 215 2.72 -3.05 -13.13
C MET A 215 1.37 -3.63 -12.69
N LEU A 216 0.33 -2.79 -12.58
CA LEU A 216 -1.03 -3.25 -12.34
C LEU A 216 -1.53 -4.14 -13.48
N SER A 217 -1.31 -3.75 -14.74
CA SER A 217 -1.66 -4.56 -15.91
C SER A 217 -0.97 -5.92 -15.87
N ALA A 218 0.32 -5.98 -15.54
CA ALA A 218 1.07 -7.23 -15.41
C ALA A 218 0.55 -8.12 -14.25
N ILE A 219 0.15 -7.52 -13.13
CA ILE A 219 -0.48 -8.26 -12.02
C ILE A 219 -1.81 -8.88 -12.48
N LEU A 220 -2.66 -8.11 -13.17
CA LEU A 220 -3.96 -8.57 -13.64
C LEU A 220 -3.84 -9.64 -14.74
N ALA A 221 -2.82 -9.54 -15.60
CA ALA A 221 -2.56 -10.50 -16.67
C ALA A 221 -1.80 -11.76 -16.21
N SER A 222 -1.31 -11.81 -14.96
CA SER A 222 -0.61 -12.98 -14.44
C SER A 222 -1.56 -14.18 -14.36
N GLU A 223 -1.07 -15.34 -14.78
CA GLU A 223 -1.81 -16.61 -14.67
C GLU A 223 -2.02 -17.00 -13.20
N THR A 224 -3.18 -17.59 -12.92
CA THR A 224 -3.48 -18.17 -11.61
C THR A 224 -2.81 -19.53 -11.47
N ASP A 225 -2.66 -20.04 -10.25
CA ASP A 225 -1.93 -21.30 -10.01
C ASP A 225 -2.53 -22.53 -10.74
N CYS A 226 -3.80 -22.47 -11.15
CA CYS A 226 -4.44 -23.51 -11.97
C CYS A 226 -4.22 -23.35 -13.49
N GLY A 227 -3.61 -22.24 -13.94
CA GLY A 227 -3.25 -21.98 -15.34
C GLY A 227 -4.42 -21.76 -16.31
N THR A 228 -5.68 -21.78 -15.83
CA THR A 228 -6.87 -21.70 -16.69
C THR A 228 -7.45 -20.29 -16.83
N SER A 229 -6.98 -19.34 -16.03
CA SER A 229 -7.43 -17.94 -16.05
C SER A 229 -6.37 -17.01 -15.46
N THR A 230 -6.46 -15.74 -15.80
CA THR A 230 -5.66 -14.65 -15.22
C THR A 230 -6.26 -14.13 -13.90
N VAL A 231 -5.46 -13.42 -13.11
CA VAL A 231 -5.94 -12.76 -11.87
C VAL A 231 -7.12 -11.81 -12.18
N GLY A 232 -7.04 -11.05 -13.26
CA GLY A 232 -8.08 -10.12 -13.69
C GLY A 232 -9.39 -10.82 -14.04
N GLU A 233 -9.32 -11.92 -14.80
CA GLU A 233 -10.50 -12.74 -15.12
C GLU A 233 -11.12 -13.36 -13.87
N LYS A 234 -10.30 -13.82 -12.93
CA LYS A 234 -10.77 -14.39 -11.66
C LYS A 234 -11.48 -13.36 -10.77
N LEU A 235 -10.93 -12.14 -10.70
CA LEU A 235 -11.59 -11.01 -10.03
C LEU A 235 -12.94 -10.67 -10.68
N ALA A 236 -12.98 -10.61 -12.02
CA ALA A 236 -14.20 -10.33 -12.76
C ALA A 236 -15.27 -11.42 -12.57
N ALA A 237 -14.90 -12.69 -12.72
CA ALA A 237 -15.81 -13.84 -12.60
C ALA A 237 -16.42 -13.95 -11.20
N SER A 238 -15.67 -13.58 -10.15
CA SER A 238 -16.15 -13.58 -8.77
C SER A 238 -16.91 -12.31 -8.36
N GLY A 239 -16.96 -11.29 -9.24
CA GLY A 239 -17.50 -9.97 -8.91
C GLY A 239 -16.71 -9.27 -7.80
N THR A 240 -15.42 -9.59 -7.65
CA THR A 240 -14.57 -9.06 -6.58
C THR A 240 -14.03 -7.70 -6.95
N LYS A 241 -14.26 -6.71 -6.09
CA LYS A 241 -13.71 -5.36 -6.23
C LYS A 241 -12.24 -5.33 -5.86
N LEU A 242 -11.40 -4.84 -6.76
CA LEU A 242 -9.98 -4.61 -6.48
C LEU A 242 -9.76 -3.21 -5.88
N LEU A 243 -9.10 -3.16 -4.74
CA LEU A 243 -8.66 -1.94 -4.07
C LEU A 243 -7.14 -1.80 -4.21
N LEU A 244 -6.69 -0.56 -4.38
CA LEU A 244 -5.29 -0.19 -4.63
C LEU A 244 -4.95 0.99 -3.73
N GLU A 245 -3.74 1.00 -3.18
CA GLU A 245 -3.24 2.07 -2.29
C GLU A 245 -1.95 2.71 -2.83
N PRO A 246 -1.90 3.19 -4.09
CA PRO A 246 -0.70 3.77 -4.64
C PRO A 246 -0.37 5.11 -3.95
N GLY A 247 0.90 5.28 -3.59
CA GLY A 247 1.45 6.53 -3.09
C GLY A 247 2.46 7.09 -4.07
N ARG A 248 3.71 6.61 -3.96
CA ARG A 248 4.85 7.03 -4.79
C ARG A 248 4.54 7.05 -6.29
N ALA A 249 3.88 6.01 -6.82
CA ALA A 249 3.57 5.91 -8.24
C ALA A 249 2.64 7.03 -8.75
N LEU A 250 1.69 7.51 -7.93
CA LEU A 250 0.83 8.64 -8.30
C LEU A 250 1.54 10.00 -8.24
N LEU A 251 2.62 10.08 -7.47
CA LEU A 251 3.37 11.32 -7.25
C LEU A 251 4.64 11.40 -8.10
N HIS A 252 4.90 10.39 -8.92
CA HIS A 252 6.06 10.38 -9.80
C HIS A 252 5.97 11.53 -10.81
N GLY A 253 6.98 12.41 -10.82
CA GLY A 253 6.98 13.60 -11.67
C GLY A 253 6.09 14.74 -11.18
N ALA A 254 5.41 14.61 -10.03
CA ALA A 254 4.47 15.60 -9.52
C ALA A 254 5.11 16.78 -8.78
N GLY A 255 6.44 16.87 -8.74
CA GLY A 255 7.14 17.94 -8.06
C GLY A 255 8.63 18.00 -8.40
N PHE A 256 9.22 19.17 -8.18
CA PHE A 256 10.64 19.45 -8.29
C PHE A 256 11.03 20.41 -7.17
N THR A 257 12.31 20.43 -6.82
CA THR A 257 12.82 21.35 -5.80
C THR A 257 13.68 22.42 -6.45
N VAL A 258 13.43 23.68 -6.13
CA VAL A 258 14.17 24.83 -6.65
C VAL A 258 14.94 25.48 -5.51
N PHE A 259 16.23 25.73 -5.73
CA PHE A 259 17.06 26.47 -4.79
C PHE A 259 17.91 27.50 -5.54
N PRO A 260 18.07 28.72 -5.02
CA PRO A 260 18.99 29.69 -5.60
C PRO A 260 20.44 29.25 -5.37
N SER A 261 21.28 29.36 -6.39
CA SER A 261 22.74 29.24 -6.22
C SER A 261 23.26 30.46 -5.45
N ARG A 262 23.95 30.23 -4.33
CA ARG A 262 24.52 31.29 -3.48
C ARG A 262 25.97 31.64 -3.82
N GLY A 263 26.58 30.90 -4.73
CA GLY A 263 27.98 31.08 -5.11
C GLY A 263 28.52 29.84 -5.81
N LEU A 264 29.57 30.03 -6.61
CA LEU A 264 30.34 28.98 -7.26
C LEU A 264 31.76 29.08 -6.72
N SER A 265 32.29 28.00 -6.17
CA SER A 265 33.71 27.89 -5.83
C SER A 265 34.36 26.94 -6.84
N GLY A 266 35.39 27.40 -7.54
CA GLY A 266 36.21 26.58 -8.43
C GLY A 266 37.59 26.37 -7.82
N GLU A 267 38.02 25.12 -7.67
CA GLU A 267 39.45 24.84 -7.55
C GLU A 267 40.09 25.02 -8.93
N ALA A 268 41.03 25.96 -9.04
CA ALA A 268 41.85 26.08 -10.24
C ALA A 268 42.67 24.80 -10.39
N ILE A 269 42.41 24.03 -11.45
CA ILE A 269 43.33 22.97 -11.88
C ILE A 269 44.61 23.68 -12.34
N THR A 270 45.59 23.79 -11.44
CA THR A 270 46.92 24.31 -11.79
C THR A 270 47.62 23.26 -12.66
N GLY A 271 47.42 23.37 -13.97
CA GLY A 271 48.26 22.70 -14.96
C GLY A 271 49.66 23.33 -14.94
N SER A 272 50.60 22.69 -14.23
CA SER A 272 52.02 22.96 -14.42
C SER A 272 52.47 22.33 -15.74
N SER A 273 52.58 23.12 -16.80
CA SER A 273 53.39 22.79 -17.96
C SER A 273 54.81 23.31 -17.72
N PRO A 274 55.86 22.48 -17.69
CA PRO A 274 57.22 22.99 -17.69
C PRO A 274 57.59 23.40 -19.11
N LEU A 275 57.62 24.70 -19.37
CA LEU A 275 58.40 25.26 -20.46
C LEU A 275 59.87 25.16 -20.07
N THR A 276 60.57 24.14 -20.59
CA THR A 276 62.03 24.16 -20.68
C THR A 276 62.40 24.88 -21.97
N GLY A 277 63.06 26.04 -21.83
CA GLY A 277 63.83 26.69 -22.89
C GLY A 277 65.20 26.05 -23.10
#